data_AF-A0A0G1RXN7-F1
#
_entry.id   AF-A0A0G1RXN7-F1
#
_cell.length_a   1.000
_cell.length_b   1.000
_cell.length_c   1.000
_cell.angle_alpha   90.00
_cell.angle_beta   90.00
_cell.angle_gamma   90.00
#
_symmetry.space_group_name_H-M   'P 1'
#
loop_
_entity.id
_entity.type
_entity.pdbx_description
1 polymer ?
#
loop_
_entity_poly.entity_id
_entity_poly.type
_entity_poly.pdbx_seq_one_letter_code
_entity_poly.pdbx_strand_id
1 'polypeptide(L)'
;MGGRGKEIYMVKNEAPALEIFERYDRVFQPIYGSDAKFDSQGGIYIPRWRSVPPGRADPSKYKIISPKSVLSDEARMWKGLETMKPVCLEIVQITEDSGSVEAAIRYTDHILTGTRGKEREQAEAVRARTQFLIDYFQEWEPGRISESDRKGLQEETVRQLLAVGLDSETVTLEEKQKMGQWLIKASKAEDSTGRINQLITMQLLFAVQRRVLEREIAVGGFTVPKYLQISEALVFARSFDRKMMTEAERALMNLLSTVHFRRPETQTEENFGVTRGKMRSVAWMFSQIKLSPYRPAAKVIGERLNQLVGLMEQRNIEGAYEIGLVDWVESDRAAMEQILTDPRYKEVFYKG
;
A
#
# COMPACT_ATOMS: atom_id res chain seq x y z
N MET A 1 6.97 -26.23 -13.26
CA MET A 1 7.25 -27.08 -12.09
C MET A 1 8.46 -26.53 -11.36
N GLY A 2 8.45 -26.54 -10.02
CA GLY A 2 9.60 -26.19 -9.17
C GLY A 2 9.40 -24.95 -8.29
N GLY A 3 8.88 -25.11 -7.06
CA GLY A 3 9.13 -24.17 -5.96
C GLY A 3 7.94 -23.60 -5.15
N ARG A 4 6.68 -23.64 -5.61
CA ARG A 4 5.55 -22.90 -4.97
C ARG A 4 4.87 -23.60 -3.77
N GLY A 5 5.56 -24.49 -3.06
CA GLY A 5 4.93 -25.43 -2.11
C GLY A 5 5.16 -25.17 -0.62
N LYS A 6 5.59 -23.97 -0.20
CA LYS A 6 6.05 -23.73 1.19
C LYS A 6 5.39 -22.59 1.95
N GLU A 7 4.42 -21.88 1.38
CA GLU A 7 3.79 -20.73 2.05
C GLU A 7 2.26 -20.89 2.10
N ILE A 8 1.69 -20.64 3.27
CA ILE A 8 0.23 -20.58 3.46
C ILE A 8 -0.19 -19.13 3.44
N TYR A 9 -0.96 -18.77 2.42
CA TYR A 9 -1.59 -17.47 2.25
C TYR A 9 -2.97 -17.51 2.89
N MET A 10 -3.25 -16.48 3.68
CA MET A 10 -4.50 -16.36 4.43
C MET A 10 -4.98 -14.91 4.44
N VAL A 11 -6.24 -14.72 4.81
CA VAL A 11 -6.83 -13.43 5.15
C VAL A 11 -7.48 -13.54 6.53
N LYS A 12 -7.60 -12.44 7.27
CA LYS A 12 -8.35 -12.46 8.53
C LYS A 12 -9.81 -12.86 8.30
N ASN A 13 -10.31 -13.78 9.11
CA ASN A 13 -11.69 -14.26 9.13
C ASN A 13 -12.56 -13.40 10.05
N GLU A 14 -12.43 -12.08 9.92
CA GLU A 14 -13.21 -11.08 10.63
C GLU A 14 -14.02 -10.32 9.59
N ALA A 15 -15.30 -10.03 9.90
CA ALA A 15 -16.25 -9.45 8.95
C ALA A 15 -15.70 -8.27 8.12
N PRO A 16 -15.09 -7.21 8.71
CA PRO A 16 -14.61 -6.08 7.90
C PRO A 16 -13.46 -6.46 6.95
N ALA A 17 -12.53 -7.32 7.38
CA ALA A 17 -11.40 -7.73 6.55
C ALA A 17 -11.83 -8.67 5.42
N LEU A 18 -12.76 -9.59 5.73
CA LEU A 18 -13.25 -10.56 4.76
C LEU A 18 -14.11 -9.92 3.68
N GLU A 19 -14.97 -8.97 4.06
CA GLU A 19 -15.81 -8.23 3.10
C GLU A 19 -14.94 -7.41 2.12
N ILE A 20 -13.94 -6.68 2.64
CA ILE A 20 -13.00 -5.92 1.81
C ILE A 20 -12.26 -6.86 0.85
N PHE A 21 -11.80 -8.00 1.34
CA PHE A 21 -11.13 -9.01 0.51
C PHE A 21 -12.01 -9.54 -0.62
N GLU A 22 -13.26 -9.91 -0.33
CA GLU A 22 -14.18 -10.43 -1.34
C GLU A 22 -14.57 -9.38 -2.37
N ARG A 23 -14.65 -8.10 -1.97
CA ARG A 23 -14.93 -6.97 -2.86
C ARG A 23 -13.71 -6.56 -3.69
N TYR A 24 -12.49 -6.80 -3.23
CA TYR A 24 -11.27 -6.36 -3.86
C TYR A 24 -11.13 -6.82 -5.31
N ASP A 25 -11.41 -8.10 -5.58
CA ASP A 25 -11.29 -8.66 -6.93
C ASP A 25 -12.58 -8.60 -7.75
N ARG A 26 -13.72 -8.45 -7.08
CA ARG A 26 -15.04 -8.50 -7.74
C ARG A 26 -15.60 -7.12 -8.08
N VAL A 27 -15.34 -6.13 -7.24
CA VAL A 27 -16.04 -4.83 -7.26
C VAL A 27 -15.06 -3.68 -7.47
N PHE A 28 -13.89 -3.71 -6.86
CA PHE A 28 -12.94 -2.60 -6.95
C PHE A 28 -12.23 -2.58 -8.30
N GLN A 29 -12.05 -1.38 -8.83
CA GLN A 29 -11.43 -1.14 -10.13
C GLN A 29 -9.91 -0.98 -9.96
N PRO A 30 -9.10 -1.53 -10.89
CA PRO A 30 -7.64 -1.43 -10.80
C PRO A 30 -7.15 0.00 -11.08
N ILE A 31 -6.16 0.43 -10.31
CA ILE A 31 -5.33 1.58 -10.69
C ILE A 31 -4.31 1.07 -11.69
N TYR A 32 -4.36 1.62 -12.91
CA TYR A 32 -3.58 1.14 -14.05
C TYR A 32 -2.10 0.97 -13.69
N GLY A 33 -1.56 -0.21 -14.02
CA GLY A 33 -0.15 -0.51 -13.80
C GLY A 33 0.22 -0.83 -12.35
N SER A 34 -0.74 -1.08 -11.45
CA SER A 34 -0.44 -1.45 -10.05
C SER A 34 -1.39 -2.49 -9.48
N ASP A 35 -0.98 -3.05 -8.33
CA ASP A 35 -1.83 -3.92 -7.52
C ASP A 35 -2.91 -3.15 -6.73
N ALA A 36 -2.83 -1.82 -6.66
CA ALA A 36 -3.78 -0.99 -5.93
C ALA A 36 -5.09 -0.84 -6.69
N LYS A 37 -6.19 -0.68 -5.95
CA LYS A 37 -7.54 -0.57 -6.50
C LYS A 37 -8.30 0.58 -5.86
N PHE A 38 -9.40 0.98 -6.50
CA PHE A 38 -10.32 1.97 -5.97
C PHE A 38 -11.78 1.50 -6.02
N ASP A 39 -12.59 1.99 -5.08
CA ASP A 39 -14.02 1.72 -5.05
C ASP A 39 -14.84 2.73 -5.86
N SER A 40 -16.17 2.56 -5.87
CA SER A 40 -17.09 3.44 -6.61
C SER A 40 -17.08 4.92 -6.16
N GLN A 41 -16.58 5.19 -4.95
CA GLN A 41 -16.44 6.56 -4.40
C GLN A 41 -15.04 7.13 -4.64
N GLY A 42 -14.11 6.35 -5.18
CA GLY A 42 -12.72 6.76 -5.39
C GLY A 42 -11.82 6.51 -4.19
N GLY A 43 -12.29 5.79 -3.17
CA GLY A 43 -11.48 5.36 -2.03
C GLY A 43 -10.44 4.34 -2.47
N ILE A 44 -9.19 4.50 -2.02
CA ILE A 44 -8.04 3.72 -2.48
C ILE A 44 -7.74 2.56 -1.50
N TYR A 45 -7.44 1.40 -2.06
CA TYR A 45 -7.14 0.17 -1.34
C TYR A 45 -5.82 -0.41 -1.84
N ILE A 46 -4.91 -0.71 -0.90
CA ILE A 46 -3.56 -1.18 -1.20
C ILE A 46 -3.36 -2.55 -0.54
N PRO A 47 -2.97 -3.59 -1.30
CA PRO A 47 -2.76 -4.92 -0.73
C PRO A 47 -1.39 -4.99 -0.07
N ARG A 48 -1.33 -5.55 1.13
CA ARG A 48 -0.12 -5.72 1.93
C ARG A 48 -0.02 -7.17 2.38
N TRP A 49 1.17 -7.75 2.21
CA TRP A 49 1.48 -9.07 2.76
C TRP A 49 2.19 -8.90 4.10
N ARG A 50 1.77 -9.67 5.10
CA ARG A 50 2.32 -9.64 6.46
C ARG A 50 2.63 -11.06 6.92
N SER A 51 3.86 -11.32 7.33
CA SER A 51 4.22 -12.57 7.99
C SER A 51 3.48 -12.70 9.33
N VAL A 52 2.90 -13.87 9.57
CA VAL A 52 2.25 -14.22 10.83
C VAL A 52 3.17 -15.15 11.61
N PRO A 53 3.56 -14.80 12.86
CA PRO A 53 4.47 -15.62 13.64
C PRO A 53 3.92 -17.04 13.90
N PRO A 54 4.76 -18.10 13.77
CA PRO A 54 4.47 -19.46 14.20
C PRO A 54 3.94 -19.51 15.63
N GLY A 55 2.91 -20.35 15.87
CA GLY A 55 2.34 -20.57 17.21
C GLY A 55 1.56 -19.42 17.84
N ARG A 56 1.44 -18.25 17.19
CA ARG A 56 0.63 -17.11 17.67
C ARG A 56 -0.67 -16.88 16.90
N ALA A 57 -0.89 -17.56 15.78
CA ALA A 57 -2.12 -17.43 15.03
C ALA A 57 -3.16 -18.44 15.51
N ASP A 58 -4.33 -17.94 15.89
CA ASP A 58 -5.51 -18.75 16.13
C ASP A 58 -6.13 -19.13 14.77
N PRO A 59 -6.19 -20.43 14.40
CA PRO A 59 -6.73 -20.86 13.12
C PRO A 59 -8.14 -20.34 12.81
N SER A 60 -8.98 -20.17 13.83
CA SER A 60 -10.36 -19.70 13.65
C SER A 60 -10.44 -18.26 13.12
N LYS A 61 -9.38 -17.47 13.35
CA LYS A 61 -9.29 -16.06 12.96
C LYS A 61 -8.80 -15.83 11.55
N TYR A 62 -8.52 -16.88 10.77
CA TYR A 62 -8.04 -16.72 9.40
C TYR A 62 -8.73 -17.68 8.43
N LYS A 63 -8.95 -17.20 7.22
CA LYS A 63 -9.45 -17.97 6.07
C LYS A 63 -8.28 -18.21 5.13
N ILE A 64 -8.03 -19.47 4.79
CA ILE A 64 -6.95 -19.83 3.86
C ILE A 64 -7.37 -19.48 2.43
N ILE A 65 -6.45 -18.83 1.70
CA ILE A 65 -6.61 -18.46 0.29
C ILE A 65 -5.60 -19.17 -0.62
N SER A 66 -4.66 -19.94 -0.04
CA SER A 66 -3.76 -20.79 -0.82
C SER A 66 -4.50 -21.83 -1.67
N PRO A 67 -3.95 -22.24 -2.83
CA PRO A 67 -4.55 -23.22 -3.73
C PRO A 67 -5.04 -24.49 -3.01
N LYS A 68 -6.13 -25.08 -3.51
CA LYS A 68 -6.74 -26.28 -2.91
C LYS A 68 -5.67 -27.37 -2.69
N SER A 69 -5.66 -27.92 -1.48
CA SER A 69 -4.78 -29.02 -1.07
C SER A 69 -5.63 -30.25 -0.78
N VAL A 70 -4.98 -31.41 -0.70
CA VAL A 70 -5.59 -32.65 -0.20
C VAL A 70 -5.88 -32.54 1.31
N LEU A 71 -5.17 -31.66 2.02
CA LEU A 71 -5.37 -31.37 3.45
C LEU A 71 -6.53 -30.41 3.66
N SER A 72 -7.31 -30.61 4.73
CA SER A 72 -8.31 -29.64 5.20
C SER A 72 -7.65 -28.32 5.58
N ASP A 73 -8.39 -27.21 5.50
CA ASP A 73 -7.84 -25.89 5.84
C ASP A 73 -7.32 -25.82 7.28
N GLU A 74 -7.96 -26.51 8.21
CA GLU A 74 -7.49 -26.63 9.59
C GLU A 74 -6.15 -27.37 9.68
N ALA A 75 -6.03 -28.54 9.02
CA ALA A 75 -4.77 -29.30 8.98
C ALA A 75 -3.64 -28.53 8.27
N ARG A 76 -3.98 -27.73 7.25
CA ARG A 76 -3.03 -26.81 6.60
C ARG A 76 -2.58 -25.72 7.55
N MET A 77 -3.50 -25.07 8.26
CA MET A 77 -3.16 -24.02 9.22
C MET A 77 -2.21 -24.54 10.30
N TRP A 78 -2.52 -25.69 10.90
CA TRP A 78 -1.67 -26.35 11.89
C TRP A 78 -0.28 -26.65 11.33
N LYS A 79 -0.20 -27.28 10.15
CA LYS A 79 1.08 -27.55 9.48
C LYS A 79 1.84 -26.25 9.16
N GLY A 80 1.14 -25.19 8.80
CA GLY A 80 1.72 -23.89 8.49
C GLY A 80 2.29 -23.18 9.71
N LEU A 81 1.55 -23.20 10.80
CA LEU A 81 1.94 -22.64 12.09
C LEU A 81 3.11 -23.38 12.71
N GLU A 82 3.27 -24.67 12.43
CA GLU A 82 4.44 -25.45 12.89
C GLU A 82 5.66 -25.32 11.97
N THR A 83 5.47 -25.24 10.64
CA THR A 83 6.60 -25.48 9.70
C THR A 83 6.74 -24.50 8.52
N MET A 84 5.73 -23.69 8.18
CA MET A 84 5.68 -23.01 6.86
C MET A 84 5.50 -21.49 6.86
N LYS A 85 5.64 -20.80 8.01
CA LYS A 85 5.60 -19.32 8.10
C LYS A 85 4.40 -18.69 7.35
N PRO A 86 3.20 -18.73 7.93
CA PRO A 86 2.00 -18.21 7.27
C PRO A 86 2.12 -16.73 6.91
N VAL A 87 1.53 -16.33 5.80
CA VAL A 87 1.50 -14.95 5.32
C VAL A 87 0.05 -14.49 5.16
N CYS A 88 -0.31 -13.43 5.88
CA CYS A 88 -1.63 -12.82 5.80
C CYS A 88 -1.63 -11.72 4.74
N LEU A 89 -2.60 -11.78 3.83
CA LEU A 89 -2.99 -10.65 2.99
C LEU A 89 -3.87 -9.72 3.83
N GLU A 90 -3.47 -8.46 3.90
CA GLU A 90 -4.26 -7.37 4.45
C GLU A 90 -4.52 -6.38 3.31
N ILE A 91 -5.77 -6.02 3.07
CA ILE A 91 -6.11 -4.94 2.14
C ILE A 91 -6.33 -3.68 2.97
N VAL A 92 -5.44 -2.72 2.81
CA VAL A 92 -5.45 -1.48 3.57
C VAL A 92 -6.27 -0.45 2.82
N GLN A 93 -7.37 0.00 3.40
CA GLN A 93 -8.09 1.17 2.93
C GLN A 93 -7.37 2.44 3.39
N ILE A 94 -7.13 3.37 2.46
CA ILE A 94 -6.62 4.69 2.79
C ILE A 94 -7.78 5.53 3.31
N THR A 95 -7.71 5.98 4.56
CA THR A 95 -8.75 6.76 5.22
C THR A 95 -8.32 8.19 5.58
N GLU A 96 -7.02 8.42 5.72
CA GLU A 96 -6.45 9.76 5.94
C GLU A 96 -6.80 10.71 4.80
N ASP A 97 -6.99 12.00 5.13
CA ASP A 97 -7.44 13.04 4.21
C ASP A 97 -8.64 12.60 3.34
N SER A 98 -9.60 11.91 3.96
CA SER A 98 -10.80 11.37 3.31
C SER A 98 -10.49 10.34 2.20
N GLY A 99 -9.42 9.58 2.36
CA GLY A 99 -8.99 8.56 1.41
C GLY A 99 -8.39 9.12 0.12
N SER A 100 -7.78 10.31 0.21
CA SER A 100 -7.18 10.99 -0.93
C SER A 100 -6.01 10.21 -1.56
N VAL A 101 -5.81 10.41 -2.86
CA VAL A 101 -4.65 9.90 -3.59
C VAL A 101 -3.32 10.41 -3.02
N GLU A 102 -3.27 11.63 -2.46
CA GLU A 102 -2.06 12.11 -1.80
C GLU A 102 -1.74 11.33 -0.53
N ALA A 103 -2.75 10.99 0.28
CA ALA A 103 -2.54 10.16 1.46
C ALA A 103 -2.05 8.76 1.05
N ALA A 104 -2.55 8.22 -0.05
CA ALA A 104 -2.07 6.95 -0.62
C ALA A 104 -0.60 7.04 -1.07
N ILE A 105 -0.21 8.11 -1.76
CA ILE A 105 1.18 8.36 -2.19
C ILE A 105 2.10 8.47 -0.96
N ARG A 106 1.73 9.28 0.04
CA ARG A 106 2.51 9.40 1.29
C ARG A 106 2.61 8.09 2.04
N TYR A 107 1.54 7.29 2.06
CA TYR A 107 1.58 5.96 2.65
C TYR A 107 2.58 5.04 1.94
N THR A 108 2.60 5.03 0.60
CA THR A 108 3.58 4.24 -0.16
C THR A 108 5.01 4.75 0.04
N ASP A 109 5.20 6.07 0.07
CA ASP A 109 6.51 6.69 0.28
C ASP A 109 7.05 6.44 1.68
N HIS A 110 6.19 6.45 2.69
CA HIS A 110 6.55 6.06 4.05
C HIS A 110 6.99 4.59 4.10
N ILE A 111 6.31 3.69 3.38
CA ILE A 111 6.75 2.29 3.26
C ILE A 111 8.09 2.20 2.54
N LEU A 112 8.27 2.90 1.42
CA LEU A 112 9.51 2.86 0.65
C LEU A 112 10.68 3.43 1.45
N THR A 113 10.53 4.61 2.05
CA THR A 113 11.56 5.26 2.87
C THR A 113 11.88 4.45 4.12
N GLY A 114 10.83 4.03 4.85
CA GLY A 114 10.97 3.25 6.08
C GLY A 114 11.57 1.86 5.83
N THR A 115 11.14 1.18 4.78
CA THR A 115 11.60 -0.18 4.46
C THR A 115 12.96 -0.16 3.77
N ARG A 116 13.31 0.86 2.98
CA ARG A 116 14.61 0.89 2.29
C ARG A 116 15.74 1.40 3.18
N GLY A 117 15.53 2.47 3.94
CA GLY A 117 16.55 3.05 4.81
C GLY A 117 16.85 2.18 6.03
N LYS A 118 15.82 1.93 6.86
CA LYS A 118 16.00 1.19 8.12
C LYS A 118 16.40 -0.26 7.90
N GLU A 119 15.84 -0.95 6.91
CA GLU A 119 16.24 -2.35 6.66
C GLU A 119 17.67 -2.45 6.16
N ARG A 120 18.13 -1.49 5.35
CA ARG A 120 19.51 -1.47 4.86
C ARG A 120 20.49 -1.24 6.01
N GLU A 121 20.27 -0.23 6.83
CA GLU A 121 21.12 0.06 7.99
C GLU A 121 21.16 -1.12 8.97
N GLN A 122 20.01 -1.71 9.27
CA GLN A 122 19.92 -2.88 10.14
C GLN A 122 20.61 -4.11 9.53
N ALA A 123 20.41 -4.39 8.24
CA ALA A 123 21.06 -5.50 7.57
C ALA A 123 22.59 -5.32 7.49
N GLU A 124 23.06 -4.11 7.18
CA GLU A 124 24.49 -3.77 7.14
C GLU A 124 25.13 -3.94 8.52
N ALA A 125 24.50 -3.44 9.58
CA ALA A 125 25.00 -3.60 10.95
C ALA A 125 25.05 -5.07 11.40
N VAL A 126 23.99 -5.84 11.16
CA VAL A 126 23.96 -7.28 11.50
C VAL A 126 25.00 -8.03 10.69
N ARG A 127 25.15 -7.75 9.38
CA ARG A 127 26.17 -8.39 8.53
C ARG A 127 27.57 -8.08 9.02
N ALA A 128 27.89 -6.81 9.23
CA ALA A 128 29.21 -6.36 9.67
C ALA A 128 29.58 -7.01 11.02
N ARG A 129 28.65 -7.00 11.98
CA ARG A 129 28.87 -7.62 13.29
C ARG A 129 29.01 -9.14 13.21
N THR A 130 28.19 -9.79 12.39
CA THR A 130 28.27 -11.24 12.18
C THR A 130 29.61 -11.63 11.57
N GLN A 131 30.06 -10.91 10.53
CA GLN A 131 31.34 -11.18 9.88
C GLN A 131 32.51 -10.97 10.85
N PHE A 132 32.51 -9.86 11.59
CA PHE A 132 33.51 -9.61 12.63
C PHE A 132 33.60 -10.77 13.63
N LEU A 133 32.46 -11.29 14.13
CA LEU A 133 32.45 -12.40 15.09
C LEU A 133 32.91 -13.73 14.47
N ILE A 134 32.58 -13.97 13.20
CA ILE A 134 33.07 -15.13 12.45
C ILE A 134 34.60 -15.09 12.38
N ASP A 135 35.16 -13.97 11.95
CA ASP A 135 36.61 -13.79 11.78
C ASP A 135 37.31 -13.89 13.15
N TYR A 136 36.75 -13.21 14.16
CA TYR A 136 37.28 -13.21 15.53
C TYR A 136 37.31 -14.62 16.15
N PHE A 137 36.26 -15.42 16.01
CA PHE A 137 36.22 -16.79 16.57
C PHE A 137 36.92 -17.84 15.70
N GLN A 138 37.29 -17.51 14.46
CA GLN A 138 38.18 -18.33 13.65
C GLN A 138 39.66 -18.10 14.02
N GLU A 139 40.02 -16.86 14.32
CA GLU A 139 41.38 -16.48 14.74
C GLU A 139 41.63 -16.84 16.22
N TRP A 140 40.65 -16.59 17.09
CA TRP A 140 40.74 -16.79 18.53
C TRP A 140 39.76 -17.88 18.98
N GLU A 141 40.30 -19.05 19.38
CA GLU A 141 39.48 -20.11 19.97
C GLU A 141 38.68 -19.56 21.16
N PRO A 142 37.34 -19.71 21.17
CA PRO A 142 36.49 -19.20 22.24
C PRO A 142 36.92 -19.57 23.67
N GLY A 143 37.53 -20.75 23.83
CA GLY A 143 38.03 -21.24 25.12
C GLY A 143 39.23 -20.47 25.66
N ARG A 144 39.94 -19.71 24.83
CA ARG A 144 41.11 -18.90 25.20
C ARG A 144 40.77 -17.44 25.51
N ILE A 145 39.52 -17.05 25.26
CA ILE A 145 39.04 -15.69 25.50
C ILE A 145 38.44 -15.63 26.90
N SER A 146 38.83 -14.61 27.67
CA SER A 146 38.34 -14.45 29.04
C SER A 146 36.82 -14.28 29.06
N GLU A 147 36.17 -14.68 30.16
CA GLU A 147 34.72 -14.48 30.30
C GLU A 147 34.34 -12.98 30.23
N SER A 148 35.20 -12.10 30.76
CA SER A 148 35.01 -10.65 30.70
C SER A 148 34.98 -10.15 29.26
N ASP A 149 35.93 -10.58 28.43
CA ASP A 149 36.00 -10.16 27.03
C ASP A 149 34.80 -10.70 26.22
N ARG A 150 34.37 -11.94 26.49
CA ARG A 150 33.17 -12.52 25.85
C ARG A 150 31.89 -11.77 26.24
N LYS A 151 31.78 -11.32 27.49
CA LYS A 151 30.67 -10.43 27.91
C LYS A 151 30.75 -9.08 27.19
N GLY A 152 31.94 -8.50 27.08
CA GLY A 152 32.16 -7.27 26.31
C GLY A 152 31.74 -7.41 24.83
N LEU A 153 32.04 -8.54 24.19
CA LEU A 153 31.57 -8.83 22.83
C LEU A 153 30.04 -8.89 22.73
N GLN A 154 29.38 -9.52 23.70
CA GLN A 154 27.93 -9.57 23.75
C GLN A 154 27.30 -8.18 23.97
N GLU A 155 27.82 -7.40 24.92
CA GLU A 155 27.35 -6.05 25.21
C GLU A 155 27.53 -5.11 24.02
N GLU A 156 28.67 -5.20 23.32
CA GLU A 156 28.92 -4.41 22.12
C GLU A 156 27.96 -4.81 20.99
N THR A 157 27.66 -6.11 20.83
CA THR A 157 26.63 -6.56 19.88
C THR A 157 25.27 -5.95 20.22
N VAL A 158 24.84 -6.01 21.49
CA VAL A 158 23.57 -5.41 21.92
C VAL A 158 23.54 -3.91 21.60
N ARG A 159 24.62 -3.18 21.92
CA ARG A 159 24.74 -1.75 21.66
C ARG A 159 24.61 -1.41 20.18
N GLN A 160 25.32 -2.15 19.31
CA GLN A 160 25.27 -1.92 17.86
C GLN A 160 23.88 -2.19 17.28
N LEU A 161 23.20 -3.25 17.76
CA LEU A 161 21.85 -3.56 17.32
C LEU A 161 20.84 -2.49 17.78
N LEU A 162 20.95 -2.02 19.02
CA LEU A 162 20.11 -0.93 19.54
C LEU A 162 20.35 0.39 18.80
N ALA A 163 21.59 0.70 18.41
CA ALA A 163 21.93 1.92 17.67
C ALA A 163 21.22 2.02 16.31
N VAL A 164 20.95 0.89 15.66
CA VAL A 164 20.18 0.81 14.40
C VAL A 164 18.69 0.51 14.63
N GLY A 165 18.22 0.58 15.88
CA GLY A 165 16.83 0.32 16.26
C GLY A 165 16.39 -1.13 16.08
N LEU A 166 17.32 -2.08 16.13
CA LEU A 166 17.05 -3.52 16.09
C LEU A 166 17.10 -4.10 17.51
N ASP A 167 16.06 -3.85 18.28
CA ASP A 167 15.90 -4.44 19.60
C ASP A 167 15.19 -5.80 19.50
N SER A 168 15.88 -6.87 19.91
CA SER A 168 15.36 -8.24 19.83
C SER A 168 14.20 -8.54 20.78
N GLU A 169 13.97 -7.70 21.80
CA GLU A 169 12.87 -7.86 22.76
C GLU A 169 11.59 -7.17 22.27
N THR A 170 11.72 -6.05 21.57
CA THR A 170 10.58 -5.23 21.13
C THR A 170 10.25 -5.37 19.64
N VAL A 171 11.18 -5.85 18.82
CA VAL A 171 10.92 -6.01 17.37
C VAL A 171 9.85 -7.06 17.11
N THR A 172 8.79 -6.67 16.41
CA THR A 172 7.63 -7.54 16.16
C THR A 172 7.85 -8.52 15.00
N LEU A 173 8.82 -8.24 14.13
CA LEU A 173 9.11 -9.09 12.98
C LEU A 173 9.99 -10.27 13.42
N GLU A 174 9.45 -11.49 13.32
CA GLU A 174 10.10 -12.70 13.81
C GLU A 174 11.49 -12.92 13.20
N GLU A 175 11.67 -12.64 11.91
CA GLU A 175 12.99 -12.74 11.26
C GLU A 175 14.02 -11.84 11.96
N LYS A 176 13.65 -10.59 12.25
CA LYS A 176 14.52 -9.62 12.94
C LYS A 176 14.79 -10.02 14.38
N GLN A 177 13.76 -10.51 15.07
CA GLN A 177 13.88 -11.03 16.43
C GLN A 177 14.88 -12.19 16.49
N LYS A 178 14.72 -13.19 15.61
CA LYS A 178 15.62 -14.35 15.53
C LYS A 178 17.05 -13.95 15.18
N MET A 179 17.23 -13.05 14.20
CA MET A 179 18.57 -12.54 13.86
C MET A 179 19.23 -11.86 15.06
N GLY A 180 18.53 -10.95 15.75
CA GLY A 180 19.04 -10.27 16.93
C GLY A 180 19.39 -11.23 18.06
N GLN A 181 18.46 -12.11 18.44
CA GLN A 181 18.66 -13.08 19.53
C GLN A 181 19.83 -14.03 19.24
N TRP A 182 19.92 -14.55 18.01
CA TRP A 182 20.99 -15.47 17.64
C TRP A 182 22.35 -14.78 17.58
N LEU A 183 22.41 -13.54 17.09
CA LEU A 183 23.65 -12.77 17.05
C LEU A 183 24.13 -12.43 18.47
N ILE A 184 23.23 -11.96 19.35
CA ILE A 184 23.53 -11.69 20.77
C ILE A 184 24.01 -12.95 21.48
N LYS A 185 23.34 -14.09 21.24
CA LYS A 185 23.74 -15.38 21.83
C LYS A 185 25.11 -15.83 21.34
N ALA A 186 25.33 -15.79 20.02
CA ALA A 186 26.58 -16.22 19.41
C ALA A 186 27.78 -15.35 19.87
N SER A 187 27.55 -14.07 20.14
CA SER A 187 28.60 -13.14 20.60
C SER A 187 29.29 -13.56 21.90
N LYS A 188 28.62 -14.34 22.76
CA LYS A 188 29.17 -14.82 24.03
C LYS A 188 29.96 -16.14 23.89
N ALA A 189 29.84 -16.79 22.74
CA ALA A 189 30.38 -18.10 22.41
C ALA A 189 29.96 -19.26 23.34
N GLU A 190 28.80 -19.15 23.98
CA GLU A 190 28.25 -20.13 24.91
C GLU A 190 27.01 -20.82 24.35
N ASP A 191 26.82 -22.09 24.71
CA ASP A 191 25.59 -22.81 24.49
C ASP A 191 24.51 -22.47 25.54
N SER A 192 23.34 -23.11 25.45
CA SER A 192 22.24 -22.90 26.41
C SER A 192 22.54 -23.40 27.82
N THR A 193 23.63 -24.15 28.02
CA THR A 193 24.08 -24.63 29.34
C THR A 193 25.21 -23.76 29.92
N GLY A 194 25.58 -22.67 29.22
CA GLY A 194 26.66 -21.77 29.62
C GLY A 194 28.06 -22.30 29.31
N ARG A 195 28.18 -23.42 28.58
CA ARG A 195 29.47 -23.98 28.19
C ARG A 195 29.97 -23.33 26.92
N ILE A 196 31.28 -23.11 26.83
CA ILE A 196 31.92 -22.61 25.62
C ILE A 196 31.74 -23.63 24.51
N ASN A 197 31.16 -23.20 23.38
CA ASN A 197 30.85 -24.09 22.28
C ASN A 197 31.01 -23.39 20.93
N GLN A 198 32.19 -23.57 20.30
CA GLN A 198 32.52 -22.93 19.03
C GLN A 198 31.61 -23.42 17.89
N LEU A 199 31.27 -24.71 17.86
CA LEU A 199 30.43 -25.28 16.79
C LEU A 199 29.04 -24.62 16.77
N ILE A 200 28.37 -24.57 17.91
CA ILE A 200 27.04 -23.95 18.03
C ILE A 200 27.14 -22.44 17.73
N THR A 201 28.20 -21.79 18.20
CA THR A 201 28.45 -20.37 17.93
C THR A 201 28.55 -20.08 16.44
N MET A 202 29.38 -20.83 15.71
CA MET A 202 29.54 -20.68 14.27
C MET A 202 28.25 -21.01 13.52
N GLN A 203 27.52 -22.06 13.92
CA GLN A 203 26.22 -22.39 13.33
C GLN A 203 25.21 -21.22 13.48
N LEU A 204 25.16 -20.60 14.65
CA LEU A 204 24.31 -19.42 14.88
C LEU A 204 24.73 -18.24 14.00
N LEU A 205 26.03 -17.94 13.89
CA LEU A 205 26.54 -16.85 13.06
C LEU A 205 26.22 -17.06 11.58
N PHE A 206 26.44 -18.26 11.04
CA PHE A 206 26.07 -18.57 9.65
C PHE A 206 24.56 -18.53 9.43
N ALA A 207 23.76 -18.93 10.42
CA ALA A 207 22.31 -18.84 10.34
C ALA A 207 21.83 -17.37 10.34
N VAL A 208 22.49 -16.49 11.10
CA VAL A 208 22.25 -15.04 11.06
C VAL A 208 22.64 -14.48 9.69
N GLN A 209 23.84 -14.77 9.20
CA GLN A 209 24.33 -14.29 7.90
C GLN A 209 23.39 -14.65 6.76
N ARG A 210 22.91 -15.90 6.72
CA ARG A 210 21.91 -16.37 5.76
C ARG A 210 20.60 -15.57 5.86
N ARG A 211 20.09 -15.36 7.07
CA ARG A 211 18.83 -14.63 7.28
C ARG A 211 18.90 -13.16 6.89
N VAL A 212 20.05 -12.51 7.12
CA VAL A 212 20.28 -11.14 6.66
C VAL A 212 20.17 -11.07 5.14
N LEU A 213 20.85 -11.98 4.43
CA LEU A 213 20.82 -12.04 2.97
C LEU A 213 19.39 -12.31 2.43
N GLU A 214 18.69 -13.28 3.03
CA GLU A 214 17.29 -13.57 2.70
C GLU A 214 16.39 -12.34 2.90
N ARG A 215 16.64 -11.55 3.96
CA ARG A 215 15.87 -10.32 4.25
C ARG A 215 16.14 -9.22 3.25
N GLU A 216 17.41 -8.99 2.88
CA GLU A 216 17.77 -7.99 1.88
C GLU A 216 17.18 -8.31 0.51
N ILE A 217 17.20 -9.58 0.11
CA ILE A 217 16.55 -10.05 -1.11
C ILE A 217 15.03 -9.87 -1.02
N ALA A 218 14.41 -10.19 0.12
CA ALA A 218 12.97 -10.01 0.31
C ALA A 218 12.53 -8.53 0.24
N VAL A 219 13.31 -7.63 0.84
CA VAL A 219 13.05 -6.19 0.84
C VAL A 219 13.31 -5.58 -0.53
N GLY A 220 14.50 -5.80 -1.10
CA GLY A 220 14.92 -5.22 -2.38
C GLY A 220 14.27 -5.87 -3.61
N GLY A 221 13.94 -7.15 -3.55
CA GLY A 221 13.41 -7.91 -4.68
C GLY A 221 11.89 -7.94 -4.80
N PHE A 222 11.15 -7.78 -3.68
CA PHE A 222 9.69 -7.93 -3.68
C PHE A 222 8.96 -6.73 -3.08
N THR A 223 9.45 -6.19 -1.95
CA THR A 223 8.74 -5.12 -1.25
C THR A 223 8.92 -3.78 -1.95
N VAL A 224 10.17 -3.39 -2.22
CA VAL A 224 10.49 -2.10 -2.85
C VAL A 224 9.89 -1.99 -4.26
N PRO A 225 10.06 -2.97 -5.19
CA PRO A 225 9.48 -2.87 -6.53
C PRO A 225 7.96 -2.76 -6.53
N LYS A 226 7.28 -3.53 -5.67
CA LYS A 226 5.83 -3.49 -5.53
C LYS A 226 5.34 -2.09 -5.14
N TYR A 227 5.88 -1.53 -4.06
CA TYR A 227 5.41 -0.23 -3.57
C TYR A 227 5.88 0.94 -4.43
N LEU A 228 6.99 0.80 -5.15
CA LEU A 228 7.42 1.76 -6.16
C LEU A 228 6.42 1.80 -7.33
N GLN A 229 6.05 0.63 -7.85
CA GLN A 229 5.06 0.51 -8.92
C GLN A 229 3.69 1.08 -8.50
N ILE A 230 3.26 0.85 -7.26
CA ILE A 230 2.04 1.44 -6.72
C ILE A 230 2.17 2.97 -6.61
N SER A 231 3.29 3.49 -6.08
CA SER A 231 3.52 4.93 -5.97
C SER A 231 3.49 5.62 -7.33
N GLU A 232 4.18 5.09 -8.34
CA GLU A 232 4.20 5.62 -9.71
C GLU A 232 2.80 5.62 -10.35
N ALA A 233 2.03 4.54 -10.17
CA ALA A 233 0.66 4.45 -10.66
C ALA A 233 -0.28 5.46 -9.99
N LEU A 234 -0.13 5.69 -8.68
CA LEU A 234 -0.90 6.69 -7.95
C LEU A 234 -0.55 8.11 -8.39
N VAL A 235 0.74 8.41 -8.59
CA VAL A 235 1.20 9.71 -9.11
C VAL A 235 0.64 9.97 -10.50
N PHE A 236 0.69 8.96 -11.38
CA PHE A 236 0.09 9.06 -12.71
C PHE A 236 -1.42 9.30 -12.64
N ALA A 237 -2.14 8.51 -11.86
CA ALA A 237 -3.59 8.61 -11.73
C ALA A 237 -4.02 9.97 -11.16
N ARG A 238 -3.29 10.47 -10.14
CA ARG A 238 -3.47 11.83 -9.61
C ARG A 238 -3.32 12.88 -10.70
N SER A 239 -2.20 12.88 -11.43
CA SER A 239 -1.94 13.90 -12.44
C SER A 239 -2.92 13.82 -13.61
N PHE A 240 -3.36 12.62 -13.98
CA PHE A 240 -4.44 12.41 -14.94
C PHE A 240 -5.76 13.00 -14.45
N ASP A 241 -6.22 12.64 -13.24
CA ASP A 241 -7.49 13.12 -12.68
C ASP A 241 -7.52 14.65 -12.54
N ARG A 242 -6.43 15.26 -12.05
CA ARG A 242 -6.30 16.74 -11.97
C ARG A 242 -6.41 17.41 -13.34
N LYS A 243 -5.70 16.88 -14.32
CA LYS A 243 -5.72 17.41 -15.69
C LYS A 243 -7.11 17.27 -16.31
N MET A 244 -7.72 16.10 -16.16
CA MET A 244 -9.06 15.81 -16.65
C MET A 244 -10.11 16.71 -16.00
N MET A 245 -9.99 16.96 -14.69
CA MET A 245 -10.84 17.89 -13.95
C MET A 245 -10.74 19.32 -14.49
N THR A 246 -9.52 19.80 -14.74
CA THR A 246 -9.28 21.13 -15.34
C THR A 246 -9.84 21.23 -16.76
N GLU A 247 -9.68 20.18 -17.58
CA GLU A 247 -10.21 20.14 -18.94
C GLU A 247 -11.74 20.06 -18.97
N ALA A 248 -12.33 19.26 -18.07
CA ALA A 248 -13.78 19.11 -17.93
C ALA A 248 -14.43 20.42 -17.46
N GLU A 249 -13.82 21.11 -16.50
CA GLU A 249 -14.26 22.43 -16.04
C GLU A 249 -14.23 23.45 -17.18
N ARG A 250 -13.13 23.52 -17.94
CA ARG A 250 -13.04 24.43 -19.11
C ARG A 250 -14.13 24.12 -20.14
N ALA A 251 -14.36 22.83 -20.42
CA ALA A 251 -15.40 22.40 -21.34
C ALA A 251 -16.81 22.76 -20.83
N LEU A 252 -17.04 22.64 -19.53
CA LEU A 252 -18.28 23.07 -18.86
C LEU A 252 -18.50 24.58 -18.96
N MET A 253 -17.47 25.40 -18.74
CA MET A 253 -17.56 26.86 -18.88
C MET A 253 -17.84 27.28 -20.33
N ASN A 254 -17.22 26.59 -21.29
CA ASN A 254 -17.50 26.80 -22.71
C ASN A 254 -18.91 26.37 -23.11
N LEU A 255 -19.45 25.33 -22.48
CA LEU A 255 -20.84 24.91 -22.66
C LEU A 255 -21.79 26.01 -22.12
N LEU A 256 -21.54 26.51 -20.91
CA LEU A 256 -22.34 27.57 -20.28
C LEU A 256 -22.31 28.91 -21.02
N SER A 257 -21.22 29.21 -21.71
CA SER A 257 -21.10 30.44 -22.51
C SER A 257 -21.84 30.37 -23.84
N THR A 258 -22.31 29.17 -24.27
CA THR A 258 -23.10 29.04 -25.49
C THR A 258 -24.46 29.74 -25.39
N VAL A 259 -24.92 30.31 -26.51
CA VAL A 259 -26.16 31.08 -26.62
C VAL A 259 -27.39 30.29 -26.13
N HIS A 260 -27.36 28.96 -26.24
CA HIS A 260 -28.44 28.06 -25.81
C HIS A 260 -28.86 28.19 -24.35
N PHE A 261 -27.92 28.45 -23.45
CA PHE A 261 -28.20 28.61 -22.03
C PHE A 261 -28.46 30.05 -21.62
N ARG A 262 -28.06 31.02 -22.46
CA ARG A 262 -28.25 32.46 -22.20
C ARG A 262 -29.51 33.03 -22.83
N ARG A 263 -30.04 32.40 -23.88
CA ARG A 263 -31.21 32.86 -24.67
C ARG A 263 -32.12 31.68 -25.07
N PRO A 264 -32.85 31.09 -24.10
CA PRO A 264 -33.81 30.00 -24.29
C PRO A 264 -34.73 30.14 -25.52
N GLU A 265 -35.15 31.37 -25.78
CA GLU A 265 -36.14 31.78 -26.76
C GLU A 265 -35.66 31.73 -28.22
N THR A 266 -34.36 31.50 -28.45
CA THR A 266 -33.75 31.53 -29.79
C THR A 266 -33.38 30.15 -30.35
N GLN A 267 -33.83 29.07 -29.71
CA GLN A 267 -33.39 27.71 -30.03
C GLN A 267 -34.02 27.14 -31.31
N THR A 268 -33.19 26.42 -32.11
CA THR A 268 -33.61 25.57 -33.24
C THR A 268 -33.32 24.09 -32.94
N GLU A 269 -34.00 23.14 -33.61
CA GLU A 269 -33.80 21.69 -33.39
C GLU A 269 -32.35 21.25 -33.64
N GLU A 270 -31.66 21.83 -34.63
CA GLU A 270 -30.26 21.51 -34.93
C GLU A 270 -29.31 21.94 -33.80
N ASN A 271 -29.49 23.14 -33.26
CA ASN A 271 -28.70 23.65 -32.15
C ASN A 271 -28.95 22.85 -30.85
N PHE A 272 -30.13 22.25 -30.70
CA PHE A 272 -30.48 21.37 -29.58
C PHE A 272 -29.65 20.07 -29.60
N GLY A 273 -29.54 19.43 -30.77
CA GLY A 273 -28.73 18.21 -30.94
C GLY A 273 -27.25 18.41 -30.61
N VAL A 274 -26.67 19.54 -31.04
CA VAL A 274 -25.28 19.92 -30.75
C VAL A 274 -25.06 20.13 -29.26
N THR A 275 -25.97 20.84 -28.59
CA THR A 275 -25.87 21.17 -27.16
C THR A 275 -25.97 19.92 -26.28
N ARG A 276 -26.88 19.00 -26.62
CA ARG A 276 -26.96 17.67 -26.01
C ARG A 276 -25.65 16.88 -26.19
N GLY A 277 -25.08 16.91 -27.40
CA GLY A 277 -23.80 16.25 -27.69
C GLY A 277 -22.67 16.78 -26.82
N LYS A 278 -22.56 18.10 -26.67
CA LYS A 278 -21.55 18.73 -25.81
C LYS A 278 -21.74 18.36 -24.33
N MET A 279 -22.98 18.37 -23.82
CA MET A 279 -23.26 17.94 -22.43
C MET A 279 -22.82 16.50 -22.17
N ARG A 280 -23.14 15.57 -23.06
CA ARG A 280 -22.70 14.16 -22.94
C ARG A 280 -21.17 14.04 -22.94
N SER A 281 -20.48 14.80 -23.79
CA SER A 281 -19.02 14.82 -23.81
C SER A 281 -18.43 15.34 -22.49
N VAL A 282 -18.97 16.42 -21.93
CA VAL A 282 -18.52 16.97 -20.65
C VAL A 282 -18.81 15.99 -19.50
N ALA A 283 -20.01 15.39 -19.46
CA ALA A 283 -20.37 14.37 -18.48
C ALA A 283 -19.43 13.15 -18.57
N TRP A 284 -19.07 12.73 -19.78
CA TRP A 284 -18.11 11.66 -20.01
C TRP A 284 -16.71 12.03 -19.47
N MET A 285 -16.23 13.27 -19.66
CA MET A 285 -14.96 13.73 -19.11
C MET A 285 -14.96 13.65 -17.57
N PHE A 286 -16.02 14.14 -16.91
CA PHE A 286 -16.16 14.00 -15.45
C PHE A 286 -16.22 12.54 -15.01
N SER A 287 -16.80 11.64 -15.81
CA SER A 287 -16.82 10.22 -15.51
C SER A 287 -15.43 9.57 -15.54
N GLN A 288 -14.44 10.17 -16.24
CA GLN A 288 -13.07 9.67 -16.30
C GLN A 288 -12.28 9.93 -15.02
N ILE A 289 -12.71 10.88 -14.18
CA ILE A 289 -12.08 11.18 -12.89
C ILE A 289 -12.47 10.09 -11.90
N LYS A 290 -11.49 9.37 -11.35
CA LYS A 290 -11.72 8.11 -10.60
C LYS A 290 -11.42 8.17 -9.11
N LEU A 291 -10.40 8.93 -8.70
CA LEU A 291 -9.85 8.86 -7.35
C LEU A 291 -10.31 10.02 -6.47
N SER A 292 -10.40 9.75 -5.17
CA SER A 292 -10.52 10.80 -4.16
C SER A 292 -9.24 11.66 -4.12
N PRO A 293 -9.35 12.98 -3.87
CA PRO A 293 -10.55 13.72 -3.48
C PRO A 293 -11.37 14.25 -4.67
N TYR A 294 -10.95 13.99 -5.90
CA TYR A 294 -11.55 14.59 -7.11
C TYR A 294 -12.89 13.95 -7.48
N ARG A 295 -13.01 12.63 -7.27
CA ARG A 295 -14.15 11.80 -7.68
C ARG A 295 -15.51 12.29 -7.17
N PRO A 296 -15.70 12.63 -5.88
CA PRO A 296 -17.02 13.03 -5.37
C PRO A 296 -17.60 14.25 -6.11
N ALA A 297 -16.81 15.31 -6.28
CA ALA A 297 -17.24 16.52 -6.99
C ALA A 297 -17.52 16.23 -8.47
N ALA A 298 -16.61 15.52 -9.14
CA ALA A 298 -16.79 15.14 -10.54
C ALA A 298 -18.05 14.30 -10.78
N LYS A 299 -18.35 13.38 -9.86
CA LYS A 299 -19.53 12.51 -9.95
C LYS A 299 -20.83 13.31 -9.88
N VAL A 300 -20.93 14.26 -8.94
CA VAL A 300 -22.12 15.11 -8.78
C VAL A 300 -22.39 15.90 -10.06
N ILE A 301 -21.36 16.56 -10.62
CA ILE A 301 -21.49 17.34 -11.85
C ILE A 301 -21.88 16.44 -13.03
N GLY A 302 -21.21 15.29 -13.18
CA GLY A 302 -21.49 14.34 -14.25
C GLY A 302 -22.92 13.78 -14.19
N GLU A 303 -23.43 13.46 -12.99
CA GLU A 303 -24.81 13.00 -12.80
C GLU A 303 -25.84 14.07 -13.15
N ARG A 304 -25.61 15.32 -12.75
CA ARG A 304 -26.48 16.46 -13.10
C ARG A 304 -26.52 16.71 -14.61
N LEU A 305 -25.37 16.70 -15.28
CA LEU A 305 -25.31 16.82 -16.74
C LEU A 305 -26.08 15.69 -17.44
N ASN A 306 -26.01 14.46 -16.93
CA ASN A 306 -26.79 13.34 -17.47
C ASN A 306 -28.29 13.49 -17.22
N GLN A 307 -28.71 13.99 -16.06
CA GLN A 307 -30.12 14.29 -15.78
C GLN A 307 -30.67 15.34 -16.76
N LEU A 308 -29.90 16.41 -17.02
CA LEU A 308 -30.26 17.45 -17.97
C LEU A 308 -30.36 16.93 -19.40
N VAL A 309 -29.43 16.06 -19.81
CA VAL A 309 -29.54 15.36 -21.10
C VAL A 309 -30.84 14.55 -21.19
N GLY A 310 -31.23 13.86 -20.11
CA GLY A 310 -32.49 13.10 -20.06
C GLY A 310 -33.74 13.98 -20.18
N LEU A 311 -33.77 15.12 -19.49
CA LEU A 311 -34.88 16.09 -19.59
C LEU A 311 -34.99 16.71 -20.99
N MET A 312 -33.84 17.00 -21.60
CA MET A 312 -33.79 17.49 -22.98
C MET A 312 -34.31 16.44 -23.97
N GLU A 313 -34.01 15.16 -23.77
CA GLU A 313 -34.55 14.08 -24.60
C GLU A 313 -36.05 13.94 -24.50
N GLN A 314 -36.61 14.24 -23.32
CA GLN A 314 -38.05 14.26 -23.07
C GLN A 314 -38.74 15.54 -23.57
N ARG A 315 -37.99 16.47 -24.19
CA ARG A 315 -38.45 17.83 -24.56
C ARG A 315 -39.04 18.62 -23.37
N ASN A 316 -38.65 18.27 -22.13
CA ASN A 316 -39.06 18.97 -20.92
C ASN A 316 -38.09 20.14 -20.64
N ILE A 317 -38.31 21.24 -21.38
CA ILE A 317 -37.45 22.42 -21.33
C ILE A 317 -37.61 23.18 -20.01
N GLU A 318 -38.85 23.28 -19.48
CA GLU A 318 -39.13 23.93 -18.19
C GLU A 318 -38.40 23.22 -17.04
N GLY A 319 -38.46 21.88 -16.98
CA GLY A 319 -37.72 21.11 -15.98
C GLY A 319 -36.20 21.25 -16.09
N ALA A 320 -35.66 21.46 -17.31
CA ALA A 320 -34.23 21.73 -17.51
C ALA A 320 -33.82 23.13 -16.99
N TYR A 321 -34.73 24.11 -17.07
CA TYR A 321 -34.53 25.44 -16.49
C TYR A 321 -34.70 25.47 -14.97
N GLU A 322 -35.65 24.72 -14.42
CA GLU A 322 -35.85 24.59 -12.97
C GLU A 322 -34.66 23.95 -12.26
N ILE A 323 -33.97 23.02 -12.93
CA ILE A 323 -32.71 22.45 -12.40
C ILE A 323 -31.56 23.48 -12.44
N GLY A 324 -31.69 24.58 -13.19
CA GLY A 324 -30.81 25.75 -13.08
C GLY A 324 -29.34 25.46 -13.35
N LEU A 325 -28.97 25.14 -14.61
CA LEU A 325 -27.59 24.78 -15.00
C LEU A 325 -26.52 25.80 -14.59
N VAL A 326 -26.88 27.07 -14.39
CA VAL A 326 -25.95 28.13 -14.02
C VAL A 326 -25.66 28.15 -12.51
N ASP A 327 -26.71 28.08 -11.68
CA ASP A 327 -26.61 28.30 -10.23
C ASP A 327 -25.82 27.19 -9.53
N TRP A 328 -26.03 25.93 -9.92
CA TRP A 328 -25.29 24.83 -9.31
C TRP A 328 -23.89 24.65 -9.90
N VAL A 329 -23.64 25.07 -11.14
CA VAL A 329 -22.27 24.99 -11.70
C VAL A 329 -21.35 25.95 -10.95
N GLU A 330 -21.82 27.13 -10.54
CA GLU A 330 -20.98 28.03 -9.74
C GLU A 330 -20.62 27.44 -8.37
N SER A 331 -21.59 26.82 -7.69
CA SER A 331 -21.37 26.12 -6.40
C SER A 331 -20.45 24.91 -6.56
N ASP A 332 -20.71 24.03 -7.52
CA ASP A 332 -19.92 22.82 -7.74
C ASP A 332 -18.52 23.17 -8.26
N ARG A 333 -18.39 24.22 -9.08
CA ARG A 333 -17.09 24.78 -9.51
C ARG A 333 -16.29 25.30 -8.33
N ALA A 334 -16.90 26.08 -7.43
CA ALA A 334 -16.21 26.54 -6.23
C ALA A 334 -15.69 25.36 -5.40
N ALA A 335 -16.45 24.26 -5.28
CA ALA A 335 -15.99 23.04 -4.63
C ALA A 335 -14.81 22.37 -5.39
N MET A 336 -14.85 22.33 -6.72
CA MET A 336 -13.74 21.82 -7.54
C MET A 336 -12.47 22.66 -7.40
N GLU A 337 -12.60 23.98 -7.51
CA GLU A 337 -11.50 24.93 -7.38
C GLU A 337 -10.88 24.84 -5.98
N GLN A 338 -11.70 24.70 -4.95
CA GLN A 338 -11.23 24.46 -3.58
C GLN A 338 -10.39 23.18 -3.49
N ILE A 339 -10.83 22.07 -4.12
CA ILE A 339 -10.06 20.81 -4.14
C ILE A 339 -8.73 20.96 -4.91
N LEU A 340 -8.75 21.63 -6.06
CA LEU A 340 -7.55 21.80 -6.90
C LEU A 340 -6.50 22.73 -6.26
N THR A 341 -6.96 23.70 -5.46
CA THR A 341 -6.12 24.71 -4.80
C THR A 341 -5.75 24.36 -3.36
N ASP A 342 -6.40 23.36 -2.74
CA ASP A 342 -6.13 22.91 -1.38
C ASP A 342 -4.63 22.56 -1.23
N PRO A 343 -3.90 23.20 -0.31
CA PRO A 343 -2.49 22.91 -0.06
C PRO A 343 -2.19 21.45 0.26
N ARG A 344 -3.13 20.71 0.87
CA ARG A 344 -3.00 19.28 1.16
C ARG A 344 -2.95 18.41 -0.09
N TYR A 345 -3.49 18.93 -1.19
CA TYR A 345 -3.58 18.27 -2.49
C TYR A 345 -2.68 18.90 -3.56
N LYS A 346 -1.84 19.88 -3.19
CA LYS A 346 -0.83 20.43 -4.12
C LYS A 346 0.23 19.38 -4.42
N GLU A 347 0.69 19.33 -5.67
CA GLU A 347 1.80 18.47 -6.08
C GLU A 347 3.04 18.81 -5.25
N VAL A 348 3.30 18.00 -4.21
CA VAL A 348 4.62 17.97 -3.59
C VAL A 348 5.49 17.17 -4.55
N PHE A 349 6.16 17.88 -5.47
CA PHE A 349 7.31 17.33 -6.16
C PHE A 349 8.37 17.06 -5.10
N TYR A 350 8.42 15.84 -4.58
CA TYR A 350 9.61 15.39 -3.86
C TYR A 350 10.72 15.29 -4.90
N LYS A 351 11.66 16.25 -4.83
CA LYS A 351 12.96 16.14 -5.50
C LYS A 351 13.59 14.82 -5.05
N GLY A 352 13.88 13.96 -6.02
CA GLY A 352 14.62 12.71 -5.81
C GLY A 352 16.01 12.94 -5.24
#